data_AF-A0A2D6M7E9-F1
#
_entry.id   AF-A0A2D6M7E9-F1
#
_cell.length_a   1.000
_cell.length_b   1.000
_cell.length_c   1.000
_cell.angle_alpha   90.00
_cell.angle_beta   90.00
_cell.angle_gamma   90.00
#
_symmetry.space_group_name_H-M   'P 1'
#
loop_
_entity.id
_entity.type
_entity.pdbx_description
1 polymer ?
#
loop_
_entity_poly.entity_id
_entity_poly.type
_entity_poly.pdbx_seq_one_letter_code
_entity_poly.pdbx_strand_id
1 'polypeptide(L)'
;MAGKQLKTHRQIRWNVNSTPNPQAHNWSVVIINDPRTMRKIQQRLVEKAQPIDELSVRTNGSVPKSHGLQYKLITFNAPYMGPTQMPWGDIYQGPIKKDEGLYERERSDGLEIYVDAQMQRLVA
;
A
#
# COMPACT_ATOMS: atom_id res chain seq x y z
N MET A 1 -24.25 25.06 9.14
CA MET A 1 -22.85 24.68 9.44
C MET A 1 -22.57 23.33 8.80
N ALA A 2 -21.99 23.31 7.60
CA ALA A 2 -21.63 22.06 6.93
C ALA A 2 -20.28 21.61 7.47
N GLY A 3 -20.29 20.63 8.37
CA GLY A 3 -19.07 19.93 8.75
C GLY A 3 -18.45 19.33 7.50
N LYS A 4 -17.30 19.86 7.07
CA LYS A 4 -16.42 19.18 6.13
C LYS A 4 -16.04 17.87 6.81
N GLN A 5 -16.78 16.80 6.50
CA GLN A 5 -16.34 15.44 6.77
C GLN A 5 -14.92 15.34 6.20
N LEU A 6 -13.93 15.22 7.08
CA LEU A 6 -12.59 14.79 6.73
C LEU A 6 -12.78 13.43 6.06
N LYS A 7 -12.93 13.41 4.74
CA LYS A 7 -12.92 12.16 3.98
C LYS A 7 -11.58 11.52 4.32
N THR A 8 -11.61 10.53 5.21
CA THR A 8 -10.46 9.72 5.58
C THR A 8 -10.49 8.60 4.55
N HIS A 9 -9.78 8.84 3.44
CA HIS A 9 -10.06 8.16 2.19
C HIS A 9 -9.47 6.76 2.21
N ARG A 10 -10.35 5.75 2.12
CA ARG A 10 -9.99 4.44 1.59
C ARG A 10 -9.16 4.64 0.33
N GLN A 11 -7.98 4.03 0.26
CA GLN A 11 -7.05 4.23 -0.85
C GLN A 11 -6.01 3.12 -0.89
N ILE A 12 -5.31 3.04 -2.02
CA ILE A 12 -4.04 2.33 -2.12
C ILE A 12 -2.94 3.35 -2.40
N ARG A 13 -1.84 3.25 -1.65
CA ARG A 13 -0.59 3.91 -2.00
C ARG A 13 0.43 2.87 -2.38
N TRP A 14 1.26 3.17 -3.36
CA TRP A 14 2.25 2.21 -3.82
C TRP A 14 3.53 2.89 -4.27
N ASN A 15 4.60 2.11 -4.25
CA ASN A 15 5.81 2.41 -4.97
C ASN A 15 6.45 1.11 -5.45
N VAL A 16 7.34 1.24 -6.42
CA VAL A 16 8.08 0.11 -6.98
C VAL A 16 9.51 0.52 -7.18
N ASN A 17 10.42 -0.32 -6.70
CA ASN A 17 11.85 -0.16 -6.86
C ASN A 17 12.35 -1.28 -7.78
N SER A 18 13.07 -0.91 -8.82
CA SER A 18 13.77 -1.90 -9.65
C SER A 18 14.86 -2.55 -8.81
N THR A 19 14.86 -3.87 -8.74
CA THR A 19 15.96 -4.58 -8.09
C THR A 19 17.18 -4.60 -9.03
N PRO A 20 18.39 -4.91 -8.54
CA PRO A 20 19.55 -5.14 -9.40
C PRO A 20 19.32 -6.23 -10.47
N ASN A 21 18.34 -7.11 -10.25
CA ASN A 21 17.84 -8.00 -11.28
C ASN A 21 16.76 -7.27 -12.13
N PRO A 22 17.04 -6.93 -13.40
CA PRO A 22 16.09 -6.21 -14.26
C PRO A 22 14.80 -7.00 -14.54
N GLN A 23 14.74 -8.28 -14.16
CA GLN A 23 13.58 -9.13 -14.35
C GLN A 23 12.61 -9.13 -13.16
N ALA A 24 12.97 -8.53 -12.02
CA ALA A 24 12.14 -8.49 -10.83
C ALA A 24 12.07 -7.08 -10.22
N HIS A 25 10.85 -6.67 -9.86
CA HIS A 25 10.59 -5.41 -9.19
C HIS A 25 10.08 -5.62 -7.78
N ASN A 26 10.63 -4.86 -6.83
CA ASN A 26 10.16 -4.87 -5.46
C ASN A 26 9.03 -3.86 -5.30
N TRP A 27 7.87 -4.33 -4.91
CA TRP A 27 6.68 -3.52 -4.69
C TRP A 27 6.47 -3.27 -3.21
N SER A 28 6.16 -2.02 -2.87
CA SER A 28 5.69 -1.61 -1.55
C SER A 28 4.28 -1.03 -1.70
N VAL A 29 3.29 -1.65 -1.06
CA VAL A 29 1.88 -1.30 -1.21
C VAL A 29 1.24 -1.10 0.15
N VAL A 30 0.72 0.10 0.40
CA VAL A 30 -0.09 0.43 1.57
C VAL A 30 -1.56 0.42 1.18
N ILE A 31 -2.32 -0.49 1.77
CA ILE A 31 -3.77 -0.57 1.60
C ILE A 31 -4.42 0.09 2.80
N ILE A 32 -5.27 1.09 2.59
CA ILE A 32 -6.08 1.72 3.63
C ILE A 32 -7.56 1.44 3.32
N ASN A 33 -8.21 0.58 4.09
CA ASN A 33 -9.60 0.23 3.84
C ASN A 33 -10.28 -0.44 5.05
N ASP A 34 -11.54 -0.83 4.91
CA ASP A 34 -12.16 -1.76 5.86
C ASP A 34 -11.55 -3.16 5.73
N PRO A 35 -11.54 -3.97 6.82
CA PRO A 35 -10.84 -5.26 6.84
C PRO A 35 -11.32 -6.24 5.76
N ARG A 36 -12.62 -6.22 5.43
CA ARG A 36 -13.20 -7.12 4.43
C ARG A 36 -12.71 -6.77 3.03
N THR A 37 -12.70 -5.47 2.70
CA THR A 37 -12.20 -4.98 1.42
C THR A 37 -10.69 -5.18 1.29
N MET A 38 -9.91 -5.00 2.37
CA MET A 38 -8.46 -5.26 2.35
C MET A 38 -8.11 -6.69 1.95
N ARG A 39 -8.85 -7.69 2.44
CA ARG A 39 -8.64 -9.10 2.05
C ARG A 39 -8.86 -9.31 0.55
N LYS A 40 -9.91 -8.71 -0.02
CA LYS A 40 -10.18 -8.78 -1.47
C LYS A 40 -9.08 -8.11 -2.29
N ILE A 41 -8.62 -6.93 -1.86
CA ILE A 41 -7.52 -6.22 -2.52
C ILE A 41 -6.25 -7.08 -2.49
N GLN A 42 -5.91 -7.66 -1.34
CA GLN A 42 -4.73 -8.52 -1.20
C GLN A 42 -4.82 -9.76 -2.11
N GLN A 43 -5.98 -10.41 -2.17
CA GLN A 43 -6.19 -11.54 -3.08
C GLN A 43 -5.99 -11.13 -4.55
N ARG A 44 -6.61 -10.03 -4.98
CA ARG A 44 -6.47 -9.51 -6.34
C ARG A 44 -5.04 -9.06 -6.67
N LEU A 45 -4.32 -8.52 -5.68
CA LEU A 45 -2.90 -8.20 -5.83
C LEU A 45 -2.11 -9.46 -6.15
N VAL A 46 -2.33 -10.57 -5.43
CA VAL A 46 -1.66 -11.84 -5.72
C VAL A 46 -2.00 -12.33 -7.12
N GLU A 47 -3.28 -12.35 -7.47
CA GLU A 47 -3.78 -12.84 -8.76
C GLU A 47 -3.22 -12.04 -9.95
N LYS A 48 -3.09 -10.72 -9.80
CA LYS A 48 -2.68 -9.81 -10.88
C LYS A 48 -1.18 -9.57 -10.95
N ALA A 49 -0.51 -9.48 -9.80
CA ALA A 49 0.91 -9.22 -9.73
C ALA A 49 1.75 -10.49 -9.94
N GLN A 50 1.17 -11.68 -9.68
CA GLN A 50 1.85 -12.98 -9.78
C GLN A 50 3.25 -12.95 -9.13
N PRO A 51 3.31 -12.65 -7.82
CA PRO A 51 4.59 -12.46 -7.15
C PRO A 51 5.39 -13.76 -7.17
N ILE A 52 6.72 -13.61 -7.22
CA ILE A 52 7.68 -14.74 -7.22
C ILE A 52 7.78 -15.33 -5.80
N ASP A 53 7.53 -14.51 -4.80
CA ASP A 53 7.56 -14.83 -3.39
C ASP A 53 6.21 -14.57 -2.71
N GLU A 54 6.05 -15.07 -1.48
CA GLU A 54 4.89 -14.77 -0.67
C GLU A 54 4.85 -13.28 -0.28
N LEU A 55 3.65 -12.70 -0.23
CA LEU A 55 3.45 -11.32 0.18
C LEU A 55 3.84 -11.17 1.65
N SER A 56 4.84 -10.35 1.92
CA SER A 56 5.27 -10.04 3.29
C SER A 56 4.46 -8.88 3.85
N VAL A 57 3.84 -9.09 5.01
CA VAL A 57 3.16 -8.02 5.76
C VAL A 57 4.17 -7.39 6.71
N ARG A 58 4.58 -6.17 6.43
CA ARG A 58 5.63 -5.46 7.20
C ARG A 58 5.07 -4.76 8.44
N THR A 59 3.94 -4.06 8.29
CA THR A 59 3.19 -3.47 9.41
C THR A 59 1.71 -3.40 9.09
N ASN A 60 0.87 -3.35 10.12
CA ASN A 60 -0.56 -3.08 10.00
C ASN A 60 -1.09 -2.42 11.27
N GLY A 61 -2.24 -1.77 11.15
CA GLY A 61 -2.88 -1.16 12.30
C GLY A 61 -4.18 -0.46 11.95
N SER A 62 -4.75 0.22 12.94
CA SER A 62 -5.92 1.07 12.73
C SER A 62 -5.48 2.48 12.32
N VAL A 63 -6.20 3.09 11.37
CA VAL A 63 -6.00 4.51 11.08
C VAL A 63 -6.69 5.31 12.19
N PRO A 64 -5.99 6.18 12.93
CA PRO A 64 -6.59 6.96 14.00
C PRO A 64 -7.79 7.78 13.49
N LYS A 65 -8.81 8.03 14.32
CA LYS A 65 -10.01 8.85 14.02
C LYS A 65 -10.73 8.52 12.69
N SER A 66 -10.54 7.33 12.12
CA SER A 66 -11.03 6.96 10.78
C SER A 66 -12.36 6.17 10.77
N HIS A 67 -13.05 6.09 11.91
CA HIS A 67 -14.26 5.26 12.07
C HIS A 67 -14.08 3.79 11.64
N GLY A 68 -12.92 3.20 11.96
CA GLY A 68 -12.67 1.76 11.79
C GLY A 68 -11.93 1.37 10.51
N LEU A 69 -11.29 2.31 9.81
CA LEU A 69 -10.36 1.94 8.74
C LEU A 69 -9.07 1.35 9.33
N GLN A 70 -8.54 0.37 8.60
CA GLN A 70 -7.25 -0.23 8.88
C GLN A 70 -6.29 0.08 7.74
N TYR A 71 -4.99 -0.01 8.05
CA TYR A 71 -3.95 0.00 7.05
C TYR A 71 -3.11 -1.26 7.13
N LYS A 72 -2.54 -1.66 6.01
CA LYS A 72 -1.55 -2.74 5.92
C LYS A 72 -0.51 -2.36 4.89
N LEU A 73 0.76 -2.41 5.29
CA LEU A 73 1.90 -2.35 4.40
C LEU A 73 2.27 -3.77 3.97
N ILE A 74 2.28 -3.99 2.67
CA ILE A 74 2.64 -5.25 2.05
C ILE A 74 3.80 -5.02 1.10
N THR A 75 4.78 -5.92 1.13
CA THR A 75 5.90 -5.94 0.19
C THR A 75 5.97 -7.28 -0.52
N PHE A 76 6.31 -7.27 -1.80
CA PHE A 76 6.48 -8.48 -2.61
C PHE A 76 7.37 -8.21 -3.82
N ASN A 77 7.95 -9.25 -4.40
CA ASN A 77 8.69 -9.18 -5.65
C ASN A 77 7.83 -9.75 -6.78
N ALA A 78 7.69 -9.00 -7.87
CA ALA A 78 6.94 -9.43 -9.05
C ALA A 78 7.84 -9.46 -10.29
N PRO A 79 7.80 -10.53 -11.09
CA PRO A 79 8.60 -10.64 -12.29
C PRO A 79 7.95 -9.82 -13.40
N TYR A 80 8.74 -9.07 -14.18
CA TYR A 80 8.28 -8.36 -15.38
C TYR A 80 7.06 -7.44 -15.18
N MET A 81 6.73 -7.07 -13.94
CA MET A 81 5.63 -6.20 -13.56
C MET A 81 6.20 -4.87 -13.12
N GLY A 82 6.45 -4.00 -14.09
CA GLY A 82 6.90 -2.63 -13.90
C GLY A 82 5.78 -1.68 -13.46
N PRO A 83 6.13 -0.42 -13.11
CA PRO A 83 5.20 0.58 -12.57
C PRO A 83 3.96 0.85 -13.43
N THR A 84 4.07 0.68 -14.74
CA THR A 84 3.00 0.98 -15.71
C THR A 84 2.12 -0.23 -16.05
N GLN A 85 2.50 -1.43 -15.60
CA GLN A 85 1.86 -2.68 -16.00
C GLN A 85 0.84 -3.19 -14.97
N MET A 86 0.90 -2.70 -13.73
CA MET A 86 -0.03 -3.13 -12.67
C MET A 86 -1.47 -2.71 -13.01
N PRO A 87 -2.42 -3.66 -13.16
CA PRO A 87 -3.80 -3.37 -13.55
C PRO A 87 -4.62 -2.89 -12.34
N TRP A 88 -4.27 -1.70 -11.84
CA TRP A 88 -4.81 -1.12 -10.62
C TRP A 88 -6.35 -1.07 -10.58
N GLY A 89 -7.01 -0.80 -11.70
CA GLY A 89 -8.49 -0.77 -11.77
C GLY A 89 -9.15 -2.13 -11.49
N ASP A 90 -8.52 -3.23 -11.88
CA ASP A 90 -9.02 -4.57 -11.57
C ASP A 90 -8.86 -4.89 -10.09
N ILE A 91 -7.79 -4.38 -9.48
CA ILE A 91 -7.44 -4.60 -8.07
C ILE A 91 -8.35 -3.78 -7.16
N TYR A 92 -8.52 -2.49 -7.46
CA TYR A 92 -9.27 -1.56 -6.64
C TYR A 92 -9.84 -0.39 -7.45
N GLN A 93 -11.09 -0.04 -7.18
CA GLN A 93 -11.85 0.99 -7.90
C GLN A 93 -11.83 2.36 -7.21
N GLY A 94 -11.18 2.46 -6.04
CA GLY A 94 -11.05 3.73 -5.31
C GLY A 94 -9.77 4.48 -5.65
N PRO A 95 -9.41 5.49 -4.84
CA PRO A 95 -8.19 6.27 -5.04
C PRO A 95 -6.93 5.42 -4.97
N ILE A 96 -6.06 5.57 -5.97
CA ILE A 96 -4.76 4.89 -6.06
C ILE A 96 -3.70 5.94 -6.39
N LYS A 97 -2.62 5.98 -5.62
CA LYS A 97 -1.58 7.00 -5.76
C LYS A 97 -0.19 6.41 -5.59
N LYS A 98 0.74 6.79 -6.46
CA LYS A 98 2.17 6.52 -6.25
C LYS A 98 2.70 7.41 -5.11
N ASP A 99 3.43 6.81 -4.17
CA ASP A 99 4.02 7.48 -3.00
C ASP A 99 5.52 7.20 -2.99
N GLU A 100 6.32 8.16 -3.48
CA GLU A 100 7.78 8.03 -3.59
C GLU A 100 8.48 7.85 -2.23
N GLY A 101 7.79 8.11 -1.12
CA GLY A 101 8.31 7.84 0.22
C GLY A 101 8.24 6.37 0.65
N LEU A 102 7.53 5.52 -0.10
CA LEU A 102 7.46 4.07 0.14
C LEU A 102 8.66 3.35 -0.47
N TYR A 103 9.82 3.44 0.17
CA TYR A 103 11.01 2.68 -0.21
C TYR A 103 11.73 2.18 1.03
N GLU A 104 12.49 1.09 0.88
CA GLU A 104 13.29 0.55 1.97
C GLU A 104 14.38 1.56 2.36
N ARG A 105 14.49 1.85 3.65
CA ARG A 105 15.45 2.81 4.20
C ARG A 105 16.50 2.06 5.00
N GLU A 106 17.77 2.42 4.84
CA GLU A 106 18.91 1.81 5.55
C GLU A 106 19.00 2.22 7.03
N ARG A 107 18.21 3.21 7.47
CA ARG A 107 18.30 3.83 8.80
C ARG A 107 17.17 3.38 9.73
N SER A 108 17.29 3.75 11.01
CA SER A 108 16.35 3.43 12.09
C SER A 108 14.93 3.95 11.88
N ASP A 109 14.68 4.81 10.88
CA ASP A 109 13.38 5.29 10.42
C ASP A 109 12.82 4.43 9.27
N GLY A 110 12.82 3.11 9.45
CA GLY A 110 12.39 2.13 8.45
C GLY A 110 11.04 2.40 7.79
N LEU A 111 10.77 1.69 6.70
CA LEU A 111 9.55 1.86 5.88
C LEU A 111 8.26 1.81 6.72
N GLU A 112 8.22 0.97 7.75
CA GLU A 112 7.12 0.85 8.71
C GLU A 112 6.90 2.15 9.48
N ILE A 113 7.96 2.75 10.00
CA ILE A 113 7.90 4.02 10.77
C ILE A 113 7.41 5.16 9.87
N TYR A 114 7.86 5.20 8.61
CA TYR A 114 7.33 6.15 7.64
C TYR A 114 5.81 5.98 7.47
N VAL A 115 5.35 4.75 7.24
CA VAL A 115 3.92 4.46 7.05
C VAL A 115 3.12 4.84 8.29
N ASP A 116 3.57 4.45 9.48
CA ASP A 116 2.90 4.74 10.75
C ASP A 116 2.78 6.25 10.98
N ALA A 117 3.86 7.01 10.74
CA ALA A 117 3.84 8.46 10.82
C ALA A 117 2.88 9.10 9.80
N GLN A 118 2.80 8.56 8.57
CA GLN A 118 1.82 9.01 7.58
C GLN A 118 0.39 8.75 8.04
N MET A 119 0.12 7.60 8.66
CA MET A 119 -1.21 7.27 9.17
C MET A 119 -1.64 8.20 10.31
N GLN A 120 -0.70 8.63 11.16
CA GLN A 120 -0.96 9.63 12.19
C GLN A 120 -1.24 11.02 11.60
N ARG A 121 -0.57 11.41 10.51
CA ARG A 121 -0.77 12.70 9.83
C ARG A 121 -2.06 12.79 9.01
N LEU A 122 -2.62 11.66 8.58
CA LEU A 122 -3.88 11.64 7.83
C LEU A 122 -5.08 12.21 8.60
N VAL A 123 -4.92 12.49 9.90
CA VAL A 123 -5.95 13.02 10.79
C VAL A 123 -5.58 14.30 11.53
N ALA A 124 -4.43 14.89 11.20
CA ALA A 124 -4.01 16.21 11.66
C ALA A 124 -4.46 17.27 10.65
#